data_AF-E0CZ93-F1
#
_entry.id   AF-E0CZ93-F1
#
_cell.length_a   1.000
_cell.length_b   1.000
_cell.length_c   1.000
_cell.angle_alpha   90.00
_cell.angle_beta   90.00
_cell.angle_gamma   90.00
#
_symmetry.space_group_name_H-M   'P 1'
#
loop_
_entity.id
_entity.type
_entity.pdbx_description
1 polymer ?
#
loop_
_entity_poly.entity_id
_entity_poly.type
_entity_poly.pdbx_seq_one_letter_code
_entity_poly.pdbx_strand_id
1 'polypeptide(L)'
;MTSREASQAPLEFGGPLGVAALLILLPATMFHLLLAARSGPARLLALPAYLPGLEELWSPWALLLLFIWLGLQVALYLLPARKALVAPASALAPGGNSGNSMYDFFLGRELNPRLGSFDFKYFCELRPGLIGWVFINLALLMQEAELRGSPSLAMWLVNGFQLLYVGDALWYEESVLTTMDIIHDGFGFMLVFGDLAWVPFTYSLQAQFLLYHPQPLGLPMALLICLLK
;
A
#
# COMPACT_ATOMS: atom_id res chain seq x y z
N MET A 1 -27.06 27.83 29.76
CA MET A 1 -26.68 26.41 29.89
C MET A 1 -27.33 25.64 28.75
N THR A 2 -26.60 25.40 27.67
CA THR A 2 -26.94 24.41 26.63
C THR A 2 -25.63 23.97 26.01
N SER A 3 -24.93 23.06 26.69
CA SER A 3 -23.87 22.25 26.08
C SER A 3 -24.52 21.39 25.02
N ARG A 4 -24.33 21.75 23.74
CA ARG A 4 -24.56 20.79 22.65
C ARG A 4 -23.54 19.69 22.84
N GLU A 5 -23.98 18.54 23.35
CA GLU A 5 -23.22 17.29 23.21
C GLU A 5 -23.01 17.11 21.70
N ALA A 6 -21.78 17.37 21.25
CA ALA A 6 -21.35 16.89 19.95
C ALA A 6 -21.46 15.38 20.03
N SER A 7 -22.43 14.80 19.33
CA SER A 7 -22.57 13.36 19.17
C SER A 7 -21.24 12.84 18.60
N GLN A 8 -20.35 12.36 19.46
CA GLN A 8 -19.10 11.73 19.03
C GLN A 8 -19.50 10.54 18.17
N ALA A 9 -18.94 10.46 16.96
CA ALA A 9 -19.14 9.32 16.09
C ALA A 9 -18.78 8.03 16.86
N PRO A 10 -19.49 6.92 16.63
CA PRO A 10 -19.17 5.66 17.28
C PRO A 10 -17.72 5.29 17.01
N LEU A 11 -17.00 4.86 18.05
CA LEU A 11 -15.61 4.44 17.91
C LEU A 11 -15.54 3.18 17.03
N GLU A 12 -14.79 3.28 15.95
CA GLU A 12 -14.50 2.20 15.01
C GLU A 12 -13.29 1.37 15.49
N PHE A 13 -13.01 0.26 14.82
CA PHE A 13 -11.82 -0.57 15.05
C PHE A 13 -11.63 -1.04 16.51
N GLY A 14 -12.71 -1.18 17.28
CA GLY A 14 -12.64 -1.58 18.70
C GLY A 14 -12.13 -0.48 19.63
N GLY A 15 -12.17 0.78 19.19
CA GLY A 15 -11.72 1.94 19.96
C GLY A 15 -10.20 1.96 20.20
N PRO A 16 -9.72 2.70 21.21
CA PRO A 16 -8.29 2.90 21.44
C PRO A 16 -7.49 1.60 21.65
N LEU A 17 -8.08 0.59 22.31
CA LEU A 17 -7.42 -0.69 22.53
C LEU A 17 -7.29 -1.51 21.23
N GLY A 18 -8.33 -1.52 20.40
CA GLY A 18 -8.29 -2.19 19.11
C GLY A 18 -7.30 -1.51 18.15
N VAL A 19 -7.29 -0.18 18.11
CA VAL A 19 -6.27 0.59 17.38
C VAL A 19 -4.85 0.28 17.87
N ALA A 20 -4.62 0.24 19.18
CA ALA A 20 -3.31 -0.09 19.74
C ALA A 20 -2.84 -1.48 19.28
N ALA A 21 -3.76 -2.45 19.24
CA ALA A 21 -3.47 -3.78 18.72
C ALA A 21 -3.17 -3.73 17.21
N LEU A 22 -3.97 -3.01 16.41
CA LEU A 22 -3.81 -2.91 14.96
C LEU A 22 -2.50 -2.23 14.54
N LEU A 23 -2.02 -1.24 15.30
CA LEU A 23 -0.72 -0.59 15.07
C LEU A 23 0.45 -1.59 15.07
N ILE A 24 0.32 -2.70 15.80
CA ILE A 24 1.33 -3.75 15.89
C ILE A 24 0.98 -4.92 14.96
N LEU A 25 -0.29 -5.35 14.97
CA LEU A 25 -0.74 -6.52 14.24
C LEU A 25 -0.68 -6.32 12.72
N LEU A 26 -0.96 -5.12 12.19
CA LEU A 26 -0.90 -4.88 10.74
C LEU A 26 0.53 -5.00 10.19
N PRO A 27 1.55 -4.29 10.72
CA PRO A 27 2.94 -4.51 10.32
C PRO A 27 3.42 -5.95 10.54
N ALA A 28 3.08 -6.55 11.69
CA ALA A 28 3.48 -7.92 12.00
C ALA A 28 2.87 -8.93 11.01
N THR A 29 1.60 -8.74 10.62
CA THR A 29 0.92 -9.59 9.64
C THR A 29 1.53 -9.42 8.25
N MET A 30 1.79 -8.19 7.81
CA MET A 30 2.46 -7.94 6.53
C MET A 30 3.83 -8.63 6.50
N PHE A 31 4.62 -8.45 7.54
CA PHE A 31 5.93 -9.06 7.66
C PHE A 31 5.86 -10.59 7.67
N HIS A 32 4.90 -11.15 8.42
CA HIS A 32 4.62 -12.58 8.44
C HIS A 32 4.27 -13.13 7.06
N LEU A 33 3.39 -12.46 6.30
CA LEU A 33 3.03 -12.85 4.94
C LEU A 33 4.22 -12.85 3.99
N LEU A 34 5.07 -11.82 4.09
CA LEU A 34 6.31 -11.73 3.31
C LEU A 34 7.27 -12.88 3.63
N LEU A 35 7.46 -13.21 4.91
CA LEU A 35 8.30 -14.34 5.31
C LEU A 35 7.69 -15.68 4.88
N ALA A 36 6.37 -15.83 5.04
CA ALA A 36 5.65 -17.04 4.66
C ALA A 36 5.80 -17.31 3.15
N ALA A 37 5.64 -16.31 2.30
CA ALA A 37 5.79 -16.44 0.84
C ALA A 37 7.21 -16.80 0.39
N ARG A 38 8.23 -16.53 1.22
CA ARG A 38 9.63 -16.91 0.98
C ARG A 38 10.00 -18.26 1.58
N SER A 39 9.18 -18.76 2.51
CA SER A 39 9.46 -19.99 3.24
C SER A 39 9.11 -21.22 2.40
N GLY A 40 9.94 -22.27 2.45
CA GLY A 40 9.75 -23.51 1.69
C GLY A 40 8.33 -24.12 1.73
N PRO A 41 7.62 -24.18 2.88
CA PRO A 41 6.27 -24.75 2.91
C PRO A 41 5.14 -23.75 2.60
N ALA A 42 5.41 -22.43 2.52
CA ALA A 42 4.44 -21.37 2.26
C ALA A 42 3.10 -21.50 3.02
N ARG A 43 3.16 -21.89 4.29
CA ARG A 43 1.96 -22.10 5.13
C ARG A 43 1.56 -20.82 5.84
N LEU A 44 0.32 -20.38 5.63
CA LEU A 44 -0.22 -19.16 6.24
C LEU A 44 -0.18 -19.16 7.78
N LEU A 45 -0.47 -20.31 8.39
CA LEU A 45 -0.58 -20.44 9.86
C LEU A 45 0.70 -20.99 10.53
N ALA A 46 1.73 -21.34 9.74
CA ALA A 46 2.97 -21.82 10.32
C ALA A 46 3.82 -20.63 10.77
N LEU A 47 4.48 -20.74 11.92
CA LEU A 47 5.50 -19.76 12.30
C LEU A 47 6.60 -19.70 11.24
N PRO A 48 7.10 -18.50 10.91
CA PRO A 48 8.17 -18.36 9.92
C PRO A 48 9.38 -19.16 10.38
N ALA A 49 9.87 -20.06 9.52
CA ALA A 49 11.02 -20.92 9.81
C ALA A 49 12.34 -20.12 9.93
N TYR A 50 12.33 -18.87 9.49
CA TYR A 50 13.48 -17.97 9.47
C TYR A 50 13.04 -16.56 9.87
N LEU A 51 13.74 -15.98 10.86
CA LEU A 51 13.62 -14.57 11.22
C LEU A 51 14.93 -13.88 10.83
N PRO A 52 14.91 -12.90 9.91
CA PRO A 52 16.11 -12.19 9.50
C PRO A 52 16.72 -11.39 10.66
N GLY A 53 18.04 -11.31 10.71
CA GLY A 53 18.75 -10.45 11.67
C GLY A 53 18.51 -8.96 11.41
N LEU A 54 18.77 -8.11 12.41
CA LEU A 54 18.66 -6.64 12.25
C LEU A 54 19.56 -6.10 11.13
N GLU A 55 20.70 -6.75 10.89
CA GLU A 55 21.64 -6.38 9.83
C GLU A 55 21.09 -6.66 8.41
N GLU A 56 20.20 -7.66 8.27
CA GLU A 56 19.52 -7.92 6.99
C GLU A 56 18.33 -6.98 6.77
N LEU A 57 17.68 -6.57 7.86
CA LEU A 57 16.54 -5.65 7.82
C LEU A 57 16.96 -4.21 7.57
N TRP A 58 18.18 -3.83 7.97
CA TRP A 58 18.67 -2.46 7.89
C TRP A 58 19.68 -2.26 6.77
N SER A 59 19.36 -1.40 5.80
CA SER A 59 20.30 -0.96 4.78
C SER A 59 20.20 0.54 4.53
N PRO A 60 21.31 1.31 4.66
CA PRO A 60 21.29 2.75 4.36
C PRO A 60 20.99 3.01 2.87
N TRP A 61 21.35 2.07 1.99
CA TRP A 61 21.03 2.14 0.57
C TRP A 61 19.54 1.97 0.31
N ALA A 62 18.86 1.09 1.05
CA ALA A 62 17.41 0.93 0.95
C ALA A 62 16.68 2.21 1.37
N LEU A 63 17.14 2.87 2.44
CA LEU A 63 16.61 4.17 2.87
C LEU A 63 16.85 5.26 1.83
N LEU A 64 18.06 5.32 1.27
CA LEU A 64 18.37 6.28 0.21
C LEU A 64 17.48 6.07 -1.02
N LEU A 65 17.29 4.82 -1.45
CA LEU A 65 16.41 4.49 -2.56
C LEU A 65 14.95 4.87 -2.26
N LEU A 66 14.47 4.65 -1.04
CA LEU A 66 13.14 5.08 -0.61
C LEU A 66 12.99 6.61 -0.68
N PHE A 67 13.97 7.36 -0.18
CA PHE A 67 13.92 8.83 -0.24
C PHE A 67 14.01 9.35 -1.67
N ILE A 68 14.84 8.74 -2.52
CA ILE A 68 14.91 9.08 -3.95
C ILE A 68 13.58 8.75 -4.64
N TRP A 69 12.98 7.60 -4.34
CA TRP A 69 11.69 7.19 -4.88
C TRP A 69 10.58 8.18 -4.50
N LEU A 70 10.44 8.49 -3.21
CA LEU A 70 9.46 9.46 -2.73
C LEU A 70 9.71 10.85 -3.31
N GLY A 71 10.97 11.30 -3.35
CA GLY A 71 11.37 12.57 -3.94
C GLY A 71 11.05 12.65 -5.44
N LEU A 72 11.31 11.58 -6.20
CA LEU A 72 10.96 11.48 -7.61
C LEU A 72 9.44 11.53 -7.80
N GLN A 73 8.67 10.81 -6.99
CA GLN A 73 7.22 10.82 -7.07
C GLN A 73 6.66 12.22 -6.78
N VAL A 74 7.18 12.91 -5.77
CA VAL A 74 6.82 14.31 -5.47
C VAL A 74 7.15 15.22 -6.66
N ALA A 75 8.34 15.09 -7.25
CA ALA A 75 8.72 15.86 -8.43
C ALA A 75 7.77 15.58 -9.61
N LEU A 76 7.51 14.31 -9.93
CA LEU A 76 6.60 13.89 -11.00
C LEU A 76 5.15 14.33 -10.75
N TYR A 77 4.72 14.44 -9.50
CA TYR A 77 3.40 14.98 -9.15
C TYR A 77 3.32 16.50 -9.38
N LEU A 78 4.39 17.23 -9.07
CA LEU A 78 4.43 18.69 -9.23
C LEU A 78 4.67 19.15 -10.67
N LEU A 79 5.33 18.34 -11.50
CA LEU A 79 5.64 18.66 -12.90
C LEU A 79 4.41 18.86 -13.83
N PRO A 80 3.28 18.14 -13.64
CA PRO A 80 2.02 18.38 -14.36
C PRO A 80 0.99 19.22 -13.59
N ALA A 81 1.24 19.65 -12.35
CA ALA A 81 0.25 20.34 -11.52
C ALA A 81 -0.03 21.79 -11.98
N ARG A 82 -0.81 21.94 -13.05
CA ARG A 82 -1.61 23.13 -13.32
C ARG A 82 -2.89 23.08 -12.46
N LYS A 83 -2.98 24.01 -11.51
CA LYS A 83 -4.19 24.54 -10.82
C LYS A 83 -5.15 23.52 -10.16
N ALA A 84 -5.23 23.58 -8.82
CA ALA A 84 -6.48 23.42 -8.07
C ALA A 84 -6.46 24.33 -6.83
N LEU A 85 -7.59 24.99 -6.56
CA LEU A 85 -7.76 26.15 -5.68
C LEU A 85 -7.96 25.80 -4.19
N VAL A 86 -7.76 26.84 -3.38
CA VAL A 86 -7.95 26.99 -1.93
C VAL A 86 -9.17 26.24 -1.36
N ALA A 87 -8.97 25.47 -0.28
CA ALA A 87 -10.01 24.85 0.53
C ALA A 87 -10.14 25.55 1.91
N PRO A 88 -11.35 25.83 2.43
CA PRO A 88 -11.55 26.47 3.73
C PRO A 88 -11.63 25.50 4.93
N ALA A 89 -11.60 26.09 6.12
CA ALA A 89 -11.34 25.49 7.44
C ALA A 89 -12.46 24.60 8.04
N SER A 90 -12.95 23.59 7.33
CA SER A 90 -13.70 22.46 7.91
C SER A 90 -12.89 21.15 7.90
N ALA A 91 -11.56 21.26 7.93
CA ALA A 91 -10.59 20.24 7.52
C ALA A 91 -10.28 19.14 8.56
N LEU A 92 -11.23 18.81 9.45
CA LEU A 92 -11.06 17.73 10.42
C LEU A 92 -11.85 16.49 9.99
N ALA A 93 -11.21 15.34 10.01
CA ALA A 93 -11.87 14.07 9.76
C ALA A 93 -12.83 13.76 10.93
N PRO A 94 -14.09 13.32 10.67
CA PRO A 94 -15.03 12.98 11.73
C PRO A 94 -14.49 11.94 12.73
N GLY A 95 -13.75 10.94 12.24
CA GLY A 95 -13.16 9.88 13.06
C GLY A 95 -11.94 10.29 13.90
N GLY A 96 -11.19 11.31 13.47
CA GLY A 96 -9.94 11.75 14.12
C GLY A 96 -10.11 12.76 15.26
N ASN A 97 -11.30 12.86 15.86
CA ASN A 97 -11.60 13.81 16.94
C ASN A 97 -12.10 13.14 18.22
N SER A 98 -11.54 11.96 18.54
CA SER A 98 -11.95 11.17 19.71
C SER A 98 -11.45 11.75 21.04
N GLY A 99 -10.41 12.59 21.01
CA GLY A 99 -9.73 13.08 22.21
C GLY A 99 -8.66 12.11 22.75
N ASN A 100 -8.48 10.94 22.14
CA ASN A 100 -7.41 10.00 22.43
C ASN A 100 -6.31 10.13 21.36
N SER A 101 -5.10 10.54 21.77
CA SER A 101 -3.99 10.81 20.84
C SER A 101 -3.57 9.61 19.98
N MET A 102 -3.68 8.39 20.50
CA MET A 102 -3.29 7.18 19.76
C MET A 102 -4.36 6.81 18.72
N TYR A 103 -5.62 6.90 19.09
CA TYR A 103 -6.75 6.65 18.19
C TYR A 103 -6.80 7.70 17.06
N ASP A 104 -6.60 8.97 17.41
CA ASP A 104 -6.54 10.08 16.46
C ASP A 104 -5.31 10.02 15.54
N PHE A 105 -4.19 9.44 16.00
CA PHE A 105 -3.03 9.17 15.16
C PHE A 105 -3.31 8.06 14.13
N PHE A 106 -4.03 7.03 14.53
CA PHE A 106 -4.38 5.91 13.65
C PHE A 106 -5.33 6.31 12.54
N LEU A 107 -6.42 7.00 12.89
CA LEU A 107 -7.42 7.47 11.92
C LEU A 107 -7.01 8.75 11.20
N GLY A 108 -6.17 9.59 11.79
CA GLY A 108 -5.79 10.86 11.22
C GLY A 108 -6.76 11.98 11.59
N ARG A 109 -6.22 13.06 12.14
CA ARG A 109 -7.02 14.23 12.55
C ARG A 109 -7.45 15.08 11.36
N GLU A 110 -6.56 15.23 10.39
CA GLU A 110 -6.76 16.06 9.21
C GLU A 110 -7.34 15.21 8.07
N LEU A 111 -8.38 15.73 7.41
CA LEU A 111 -9.07 15.01 6.35
C LEU A 111 -8.22 14.87 5.09
N ASN A 112 -7.61 15.98 4.65
CA ASN A 112 -6.76 16.06 3.45
C ASN A 112 -5.61 17.03 3.72
N PRO A 113 -4.48 16.59 4.29
CA PRO A 113 -3.35 17.45 4.55
C PRO A 113 -2.76 17.97 3.25
N ARG A 114 -2.50 19.29 3.22
CA ARG A 114 -2.02 19.99 2.02
C ARG A 114 -0.81 20.86 2.30
N LEU A 115 0.20 20.77 1.44
CA LEU A 115 1.30 21.72 1.38
C LEU A 115 1.19 22.51 0.07
N GLY A 116 0.57 23.69 0.12
CA GLY A 116 0.26 24.46 -1.08
C GLY A 116 -0.74 23.74 -1.97
N SER A 117 -0.35 23.39 -3.20
CA SER A 117 -1.16 22.60 -4.14
C SER A 117 -0.96 21.08 -3.99
N PHE A 118 -0.06 20.64 -3.11
CA PHE A 118 0.23 19.22 -2.90
C PHE A 118 -0.74 18.63 -1.88
N ASP A 119 -1.55 17.66 -2.31
CA ASP A 119 -2.44 16.90 -1.43
C ASP A 119 -1.78 15.55 -1.09
N PHE A 120 -1.39 15.39 0.18
CA PHE A 120 -0.62 14.22 0.63
C PHE A 120 -1.40 12.93 0.52
N LYS A 121 -2.70 12.99 0.79
CA LYS A 121 -3.55 11.81 0.80
C LYS A 121 -3.78 11.29 -0.60
N TYR A 122 -4.25 12.17 -1.48
CA TYR A 122 -4.41 11.86 -2.89
C TYR A 122 -3.10 11.37 -3.53
N PHE A 123 -1.96 11.97 -3.16
CA PHE A 123 -0.67 11.53 -3.64
C PHE A 123 -0.32 10.11 -3.17
N CYS A 124 -0.43 9.82 -1.86
CA CYS A 124 -0.08 8.53 -1.29
C CYS A 124 -0.96 7.39 -1.82
N GLU A 125 -2.27 7.64 -1.92
CA GLU A 125 -3.29 6.67 -2.32
C GLU A 125 -2.97 5.99 -3.66
N LEU A 126 -2.47 6.78 -4.63
CA LEU A 126 -2.35 6.32 -6.00
C LEU A 126 -0.89 6.10 -6.45
N ARG A 127 0.06 6.94 -6.05
CA ARG A 127 1.35 7.06 -6.76
C ARG A 127 2.46 6.23 -6.15
N PRO A 128 3.04 6.58 -4.99
CA PRO A 128 4.18 5.87 -4.45
C PRO A 128 3.87 4.40 -4.13
N GLY A 129 2.63 4.09 -3.73
CA GLY A 129 2.15 2.74 -3.47
C GLY A 129 2.00 1.89 -4.73
N LEU A 130 1.08 2.25 -5.64
CA LEU A 130 0.79 1.44 -6.83
C LEU A 130 1.94 1.39 -7.82
N ILE A 131 2.66 2.50 -8.02
CA ILE A 131 3.81 2.49 -8.92
C ILE A 131 4.97 1.71 -8.26
N GLY A 132 5.14 1.83 -6.94
CA GLY A 132 6.12 1.07 -6.18
C GLY A 132 5.86 -0.44 -6.28
N TRP A 133 4.60 -0.86 -6.23
CA TRP A 133 4.19 -2.24 -6.46
C TRP A 133 4.66 -2.78 -7.82
N VAL A 134 4.47 -2.01 -8.90
CA VAL A 134 4.95 -2.39 -10.23
C VAL A 134 6.46 -2.56 -10.26
N PHE A 135 7.21 -1.65 -9.63
CA PHE A 135 8.68 -1.77 -9.56
C PHE A 135 9.14 -3.01 -8.80
N ILE A 136 8.49 -3.35 -7.68
CA ILE A 136 8.77 -4.58 -6.94
C ILE A 136 8.53 -5.80 -7.82
N ASN A 137 7.40 -5.85 -8.53
CA ASN A 137 7.08 -6.94 -9.43
C ASN A 137 8.09 -7.10 -10.57
N LEU A 138 8.50 -6.00 -11.20
CA LEU A 138 9.52 -6.01 -12.24
C LEU A 138 10.87 -6.50 -11.69
N ALA A 139 11.26 -6.09 -10.48
CA ALA A 139 12.46 -6.59 -9.82
C ALA A 139 12.38 -8.11 -9.59
N LEU A 140 11.24 -8.63 -9.13
CA LEU A 140 11.02 -10.07 -8.94
C LEU A 140 11.02 -10.84 -10.26
N LEU A 141 10.46 -10.26 -11.32
CA LEU A 141 10.49 -10.84 -12.68
C LEU A 141 11.93 -10.93 -13.21
N MET A 142 12.72 -9.86 -13.04
CA MET A 142 14.13 -9.87 -13.41
C MET A 142 14.93 -10.88 -12.58
N GLN A 143 14.66 -10.96 -11.28
CA GLN A 143 15.31 -11.93 -10.40
C GLN A 143 15.00 -13.38 -10.80
N GLU A 144 13.76 -13.67 -11.20
CA GLU A 144 13.44 -14.99 -11.75
C GLU A 144 14.21 -15.27 -13.05
N ALA A 145 14.29 -14.27 -13.94
CA ALA A 145 15.04 -14.40 -15.20
C ALA A 145 16.53 -14.71 -14.96
N GLU A 146 17.16 -14.04 -13.99
CA GLU A 146 18.56 -14.28 -13.64
C GLU A 146 18.79 -15.69 -13.06
N LEU A 147 17.88 -16.16 -12.20
CA LEU A 147 18.01 -17.47 -11.57
C LEU A 147 17.73 -18.64 -12.52
N ARG A 148 16.88 -18.43 -13.55
CA ARG A 148 16.33 -19.51 -14.38
C ARG A 148 16.60 -19.36 -15.88
N GLY A 149 17.25 -18.28 -16.29
CA GLY A 149 17.50 -17.92 -17.69
C GLY A 149 16.32 -17.25 -18.39
N SER A 150 15.08 -17.43 -17.90
CA SER A 150 13.90 -16.71 -18.38
C SER A 150 12.77 -16.72 -17.32
N PRO A 151 11.89 -15.68 -17.30
CA PRO A 151 10.71 -15.69 -16.46
C PRO A 151 9.70 -16.77 -16.87
N SER A 152 9.01 -17.33 -15.89
CA SER A 152 7.93 -18.28 -16.12
C SER A 152 6.71 -17.61 -16.78
N LEU A 153 5.88 -18.40 -17.47
CA LEU A 153 4.64 -17.90 -18.06
C LEU A 153 3.69 -17.30 -17.00
N ALA A 154 3.64 -17.92 -15.81
CA ALA A 154 2.87 -17.41 -14.68
C ALA A 154 3.38 -16.04 -14.21
N MET A 155 4.70 -15.84 -14.15
CA MET A 155 5.30 -14.56 -13.77
C MET A 155 4.95 -13.45 -14.75
N TRP A 156 5.00 -13.74 -16.06
CA TRP A 156 4.57 -12.81 -17.10
C TRP A 156 3.10 -12.42 -16.97
N LEU A 157 2.21 -13.38 -16.71
CA LEU A 157 0.78 -13.10 -16.54
C LEU A 157 0.50 -12.25 -15.32
N VAL A 158 1.10 -12.59 -14.16
CA VAL A 158 0.94 -11.81 -12.92
C VAL A 158 1.41 -10.38 -13.12
N ASN A 159 2.64 -10.19 -13.64
CA ASN A 159 3.19 -8.86 -13.91
C ASN A 159 2.34 -8.10 -14.93
N GLY A 160 1.91 -8.75 -16.01
CA GLY A 160 1.13 -8.14 -17.07
C GLY A 160 -0.25 -7.66 -16.58
N PHE A 161 -0.98 -8.50 -15.85
CA PHE A 161 -2.28 -8.11 -15.32
C PHE A 161 -2.20 -7.03 -14.25
N GLN A 162 -1.21 -7.12 -13.36
CA GLN A 162 -1.02 -6.12 -12.31
C GLN A 162 -0.55 -4.78 -12.90
N LEU A 163 0.30 -4.80 -13.95
CA LEU A 163 0.67 -3.60 -14.69
C LEU A 163 -0.54 -2.97 -15.41
N LEU A 164 -1.40 -3.77 -16.03
CA LEU A 164 -2.62 -3.27 -16.65
C LEU A 164 -3.56 -2.65 -15.61
N TYR A 165 -3.72 -3.29 -14.45
CA TYR A 165 -4.53 -2.76 -13.35
C TYR A 165 -3.99 -1.41 -12.87
N VAL A 166 -2.69 -1.30 -12.60
CA VAL A 166 -2.08 -0.04 -12.15
C VAL A 166 -2.14 1.01 -13.25
N GLY A 167 -1.90 0.62 -14.51
CA GLY A 167 -2.03 1.53 -15.65
C GLY A 167 -3.43 2.10 -15.80
N ASP A 168 -4.47 1.28 -15.62
CA ASP A 168 -5.87 1.71 -15.63
C ASP A 168 -6.18 2.66 -14.48
N ALA A 169 -5.74 2.33 -13.26
CA ALA A 169 -5.91 3.19 -12.09
C ALA A 169 -5.24 4.57 -12.25
N LEU A 170 -4.04 4.62 -12.85
CA LEU A 170 -3.34 5.87 -13.16
C LEU A 170 -3.99 6.64 -14.31
N TRP A 171 -4.62 5.95 -15.26
CA TRP A 171 -5.31 6.58 -16.38
C TRP A 171 -6.62 7.24 -15.94
N TYR A 172 -7.37 6.57 -15.06
CA TYR A 172 -8.62 7.04 -14.47
C TYR A 172 -8.43 7.60 -13.06
N GLU A 173 -7.29 8.27 -12.83
CA GLU A 173 -6.89 8.81 -11.53
C GLU A 173 -7.97 9.73 -10.91
N GLU A 174 -8.73 10.49 -11.71
CA GLU A 174 -9.83 11.35 -11.22
C GLU A 174 -10.91 10.59 -10.45
N SER A 175 -11.11 9.30 -10.74
CA SER A 175 -12.10 8.48 -10.04
C SER A 175 -11.77 8.28 -8.56
N VAL A 176 -10.48 8.34 -8.17
CA VAL A 176 -10.05 8.21 -6.78
C VAL A 176 -10.60 9.33 -5.90
N LEU A 177 -10.87 10.51 -6.48
CA LEU A 177 -11.43 11.65 -5.74
C LEU A 177 -12.85 11.38 -5.22
N THR A 178 -13.50 10.34 -5.72
CA THR A 178 -14.86 9.95 -5.33
C THR A 178 -14.89 8.83 -4.29
N THR A 179 -13.73 8.32 -3.87
CA THR A 179 -13.66 7.20 -2.93
C THR A 179 -13.94 7.64 -1.49
N MET A 180 -14.35 6.67 -0.67
CA MET A 180 -14.56 6.88 0.76
C MET A 180 -13.28 7.38 1.43
N ASP A 181 -12.13 6.82 1.05
CA ASP A 181 -10.83 7.19 1.59
C ASP A 181 -10.62 8.69 1.44
N ILE A 182 -10.76 9.27 0.24
CA ILE A 182 -10.55 10.71 0.00
C ILE A 182 -11.61 11.60 0.68
N ILE A 183 -12.89 11.22 0.63
CA ILE A 183 -14.00 12.11 1.03
C ILE A 183 -14.23 12.09 2.55
N HIS A 184 -14.07 10.94 3.21
CA HIS A 184 -14.57 10.74 4.57
C HIS A 184 -13.47 10.45 5.61
N ASP A 185 -12.44 9.70 5.24
CA ASP A 185 -11.50 9.17 6.23
C ASP A 185 -10.35 10.12 6.53
N GLY A 186 -9.76 10.08 7.72
CA GLY A 186 -8.62 10.95 8.03
C GLY A 186 -7.32 10.45 7.41
N PHE A 187 -6.37 11.35 7.17
CA PHE A 187 -5.02 10.95 6.77
C PHE A 187 -4.20 10.58 8.01
N GLY A 188 -4.36 9.34 8.46
CA GLY A 188 -3.68 8.77 9.62
C GLY A 188 -2.73 7.63 9.28
N PHE A 189 -2.21 6.96 10.31
CA PHE A 189 -1.36 5.79 10.13
C PHE A 189 -2.02 4.71 9.26
N MET A 190 -3.33 4.48 9.41
CA MET A 190 -4.03 3.43 8.66
C MET A 190 -3.91 3.62 7.15
N LEU A 191 -4.22 4.81 6.64
CA LEU A 191 -4.09 5.12 5.20
C LEU A 191 -2.63 5.15 4.78
N VAL A 192 -1.75 5.85 5.51
CA VAL A 192 -0.33 5.95 5.15
C VAL A 192 0.35 4.58 5.08
N PHE A 193 0.09 3.71 6.06
CA PHE A 193 0.62 2.35 6.08
C PHE A 193 -0.02 1.49 4.99
N GLY A 194 -1.33 1.63 4.77
CA GLY A 194 -2.05 0.98 3.68
C GLY A 194 -1.41 1.26 2.33
N ASP A 195 -1.27 2.53 2.00
CA ASP A 195 -0.80 3.02 0.71
C ASP A 195 0.68 2.69 0.46
N LEU A 196 1.53 3.04 1.43
CA LEU A 196 2.98 3.06 1.22
C LEU A 196 3.66 1.73 1.54
N ALA A 197 3.05 0.90 2.37
CA ALA A 197 3.64 -0.37 2.78
C ALA A 197 2.74 -1.55 2.40
N TRP A 198 1.49 -1.56 2.85
CA TRP A 198 0.64 -2.72 2.67
C TRP A 198 0.41 -3.06 1.21
N VAL A 199 -0.03 -2.11 0.39
CA VAL A 199 -0.29 -2.32 -1.05
C VAL A 199 0.96 -2.85 -1.79
N PRO A 200 2.11 -2.17 -1.83
CA PRO A 200 3.25 -2.63 -2.62
C PRO A 200 3.82 -3.97 -2.15
N PHE A 201 3.84 -4.23 -0.84
CA PHE A 201 4.45 -5.44 -0.31
C PHE A 201 3.50 -6.65 -0.27
N THR A 202 2.21 -6.45 0.00
CA THR A 202 1.26 -7.57 0.02
C THR A 202 0.72 -7.90 -1.37
N TYR A 203 0.56 -6.92 -2.27
CA TYR A 203 0.04 -7.18 -3.61
C TYR A 203 1.10 -7.76 -4.56
N SER A 204 2.38 -7.74 -4.16
CA SER A 204 3.47 -8.44 -4.84
C SER A 204 3.66 -9.89 -4.38
N LEU A 205 2.85 -10.39 -3.42
CA LEU A 205 3.00 -11.73 -2.87
C LEU A 205 2.88 -12.84 -3.92
N GLN A 206 2.09 -12.65 -4.98
CA GLN A 206 1.94 -13.62 -6.07
C GLN A 206 3.26 -13.75 -6.85
N ALA A 207 3.89 -12.62 -7.19
CA ALA A 207 5.21 -12.62 -7.84
C ALA A 207 6.30 -13.18 -6.91
N GLN A 208 6.27 -12.81 -5.62
CA GLN A 208 7.21 -13.37 -4.63
C GLN A 208 7.03 -14.89 -4.51
N PHE A 209 5.79 -15.37 -4.42
CA PHE A 209 5.50 -16.79 -4.32
C PHE A 209 6.00 -17.55 -5.56
N LEU A 210 5.75 -17.06 -6.78
CA LEU A 210 6.25 -17.70 -7.99
C LEU A 210 7.78 -17.76 -8.06
N LEU A 211 8.46 -16.72 -7.54
CA LEU A 211 9.91 -16.70 -7.47
C LEU A 211 10.47 -17.83 -6.59
N TYR A 212 9.88 -18.10 -5.42
CA TYR A 212 10.37 -19.13 -4.50
C TYR A 212 9.73 -20.52 -4.69
N HIS A 213 8.56 -20.58 -5.33
CA HIS A 213 7.79 -21.80 -5.56
C HIS A 213 7.44 -21.96 -7.05
N PRO A 214 8.38 -22.43 -7.88
CA PRO A 214 8.16 -22.60 -9.32
C PRO A 214 6.91 -23.44 -9.60
N GLN A 215 5.94 -22.85 -10.28
CA GLN A 215 4.72 -23.53 -10.72
C GLN A 215 4.76 -23.68 -12.25
N PRO A 216 4.79 -24.91 -12.80
CA PRO A 216 4.72 -25.10 -14.23
C PRO A 216 3.31 -24.76 -14.73
N LEU A 217 3.20 -23.69 -15.51
CA LEU A 217 1.94 -23.29 -16.15
C LEU A 217 1.97 -23.64 -17.64
N GLY A 218 1.08 -24.55 -18.05
CA GLY A 218 0.90 -24.88 -19.47
C GLY A 218 0.14 -23.79 -20.23
N LEU A 219 0.46 -23.62 -21.52
CA LEU A 219 -0.20 -22.68 -22.42
C LEU A 219 -1.74 -22.78 -22.43
N PRO A 220 -2.38 -23.98 -22.40
CA PRO A 220 -3.84 -24.07 -22.38
C PRO A 220 -4.46 -23.43 -21.14
N MET A 221 -3.83 -23.61 -19.97
CA MET A 221 -4.29 -23.00 -18.72
C MET A 221 -4.07 -21.49 -18.73
N ALA A 222 -2.94 -21.02 -19.26
CA ALA A 222 -2.69 -19.59 -19.43
C ALA A 222 -3.73 -18.92 -20.33
N LEU A 223 -4.10 -19.55 -21.46
CA LEU A 223 -5.15 -19.04 -22.33
C LEU A 223 -6.51 -19.03 -21.63
N LEU A 224 -6.85 -20.08 -20.88
CA LEU A 224 -8.07 -20.10 -20.07
C LEU A 224 -8.11 -18.95 -19.06
N ILE A 225 -7.00 -18.69 -18.37
CA ILE A 225 -6.90 -17.56 -17.43
C ILE A 225 -7.12 -16.23 -18.14
N CYS A 226 -6.56 -16.03 -19.34
CA CYS A 226 -6.79 -14.81 -20.12
C CYS A 226 -8.24 -14.67 -20.61
N LEU A 227 -8.94 -15.79 -20.84
CA LEU A 227 -10.33 -15.83 -21.30
C LEU A 227 -11.34 -15.71 -20.15
N LEU A 228 -10.94 -15.96 -18.90
CA LEU A 228 -11.78 -15.86 -17.70
C LEU A 228 -11.95 -14.42 -17.19
N LYS A 229 -11.53 -13.42 -17.97
CA LYS A 229 -11.82 -12.00 -17.72
C LYS A 229 -13.24 -11.63 -18.13
#